data_AF-A0A8J3S867-F1
#
_entry.id   AF-A0A8J3S867-F1
#
_cell.length_a   1.000
_cell.length_b   1.000
_cell.length_c   1.000
_cell.angle_alpha   90.00
_cell.angle_beta   90.00
_cell.angle_gamma   90.00
#
_symmetry.space_group_name_H-M   'P 1'
#
loop_
_entity.id
_entity.type
_entity.pdbx_description
1 polymer ?
#
loop_
_entity_poly.entity_id
_entity_poly.type
_entity_poly.pdbx_seq_one_letter_code
_entity_poly.pdbx_strand_id
1 'polypeptide(L)'
;MDQVWAWDQHVPLRWLLIDEGSRGVDGSDVPLALCADIDGLFVEPAPLPAAEQFTLIDCEPAGLLWEALAQVGTDRAWLGDIVLDPVHGSRRPEGCQPSGPGCSCMEELLDVTVLGQRRSAAGAGLIDVDLRGHLRILPEYGWPPAQPPAAHAFTLTGSHGGLALGTCRQIAGVFRERPRPPVQPVTLLGCRPEPPLQALMEQPSARRRHLKAEIYAIDRSGHAMHTSQRVSATVTGSRPSRLGAGLVDVILDDGLKEPLPPGAREIWELWHTGGPARPNLWAGYDRALRHEWSGAALFHHHSRRPDRPAGHTYHLDGRFVTDIEGFYCALGEAINGPGGYFGWNLSALDDCLRGRWGAMPPFRLIWHHAEVARRHLLPGYDRPAYTQRAWGPAIDLHYLLDIFTESSIEVDLR
;
A
#
# COMPACT_ATOMS: atom_id res chain seq x y z
N MET A 1 -1.06 13.63 19.33
CA MET A 1 -2.29 14.34 19.73
C MET A 1 -2.76 13.77 21.06
N ASP A 2 -2.50 14.46 22.17
CA ASP A 2 -2.98 14.07 23.50
C ASP A 2 -4.33 14.77 23.85
N GLN A 3 -4.96 15.40 22.85
CA GLN A 3 -6.27 16.05 22.96
C GLN A 3 -7.38 15.01 22.84
N VAL A 4 -8.36 15.11 23.74
CA VAL A 4 -9.58 14.30 23.73
C VAL A 4 -10.68 15.06 22.99
N TRP A 5 -11.26 14.43 21.97
CA TRP A 5 -12.32 14.98 21.13
C TRP A 5 -13.68 14.49 21.56
N ALA A 6 -14.62 15.41 21.70
CA ALA A 6 -16.01 15.10 22.03
C ALA A 6 -16.95 16.12 21.38
N TRP A 7 -18.20 15.71 21.21
CA TRP A 7 -19.29 16.60 20.82
C TRP A 7 -20.60 16.21 21.53
N ASP A 8 -21.51 17.17 21.62
CA ASP A 8 -22.83 16.96 22.22
C ASP A 8 -23.85 16.67 21.11
N GLN A 9 -23.81 15.45 20.59
CA GLN A 9 -24.68 14.96 19.52
C GLN A 9 -25.15 13.54 19.85
N HIS A 10 -26.35 13.18 19.38
CA HIS A 10 -26.89 11.83 19.57
C HIS A 10 -26.20 10.78 18.66
N VAL A 11 -25.48 11.24 17.64
CA VAL A 11 -24.69 10.40 16.76
C VAL A 11 -23.24 10.27 17.26
N PRO A 12 -22.62 9.10 17.12
CA PRO A 12 -21.23 8.91 17.54
C PRO A 12 -20.30 9.78 16.72
N LEU A 13 -19.30 10.37 17.39
CA LEU A 13 -18.17 11.02 16.75
C LEU A 13 -17.19 9.94 16.29
N ARG A 14 -16.91 9.87 14.99
CA ARG A 14 -16.08 8.80 14.41
C ARG A 14 -14.85 9.28 13.70
N TRP A 15 -14.90 10.46 13.09
CA TRP A 15 -13.84 10.92 12.21
C TRP A 15 -13.41 12.33 12.55
N LEU A 16 -12.09 12.56 12.46
CA LEU A 16 -11.46 13.87 12.56
C LEU A 16 -10.64 14.12 11.31
N LEU A 17 -10.86 15.27 10.68
CA LEU A 17 -10.04 15.74 9.57
C LEU A 17 -9.02 16.75 10.11
N ILE A 18 -7.75 16.51 9.82
CA ILE A 18 -6.63 17.40 10.17
C ILE A 18 -6.05 17.97 8.88
N ASP A 19 -5.82 19.29 8.82
CA ASP A 19 -5.19 19.94 7.68
C ASP A 19 -3.73 19.47 7.49
N GLU A 20 -3.40 18.96 6.31
CA GLU A 20 -2.04 18.50 5.97
C GLU A 20 -1.09 19.68 5.69
N GLY A 21 -1.62 20.82 5.25
CA GLY A 21 -0.84 21.96 4.79
C GLY A 21 -0.51 23.00 5.86
N SER A 22 -1.13 22.90 7.03
CA SER A 22 -1.06 23.92 8.07
C SER A 22 -0.63 23.34 9.40
N ARG A 23 0.14 24.12 10.16
CA ARG A 23 0.35 23.90 11.60
C ARG A 23 -0.13 25.11 12.37
N GLY A 24 -0.67 24.88 13.56
CA GLY A 24 -1.01 25.91 14.52
C GLY A 24 0.21 26.75 14.88
N VAL A 25 -0.02 27.92 15.49
CA VAL A 25 1.04 28.85 15.92
C VAL A 25 2.01 28.19 16.91
N ASP A 26 1.54 27.19 17.64
CA ASP A 26 2.29 26.34 18.58
C ASP A 26 2.84 25.04 17.93
N GLY A 27 2.69 24.89 16.62
CA GLY A 27 3.07 23.69 15.88
C GLY A 27 2.06 22.54 15.98
N SER A 28 0.87 22.75 16.58
CA SER A 28 -0.18 21.74 16.69
C SER A 28 -0.86 21.44 15.35
N ASP A 29 -1.48 20.26 15.28
CA ASP A 29 -2.31 19.84 14.16
C ASP A 29 -3.57 20.73 14.08
N VAL A 30 -3.94 21.18 12.88
CA VAL A 30 -5.08 22.09 12.68
C VAL A 30 -6.33 21.29 12.30
N PRO A 31 -7.36 21.19 13.16
CA PRO A 31 -8.56 20.45 12.82
C PRO A 31 -9.40 21.21 11.78
N LEU A 32 -9.92 20.49 10.80
CA LEU A 32 -10.84 21.00 9.78
C LEU A 32 -12.29 20.66 10.12
N ALA A 33 -12.55 19.42 10.56
CA ALA A 33 -13.89 18.97 10.88
C ALA A 33 -13.90 17.74 11.78
N LEU A 34 -14.94 17.65 12.58
CA LEU A 34 -15.36 16.45 13.29
C LEU A 34 -16.59 15.90 12.59
N CYS A 35 -16.60 14.62 12.22
CA CYS A 35 -17.66 14.04 11.40
C CYS A 35 -18.19 12.72 11.97
N ALA A 36 -19.47 12.48 11.72
CA ALA A 36 -20.16 11.26 12.14
C ALA A 36 -19.85 10.11 11.18
N ASP A 37 -19.75 10.38 9.88
CA ASP A 37 -19.30 9.41 8.88
C ASP A 37 -18.65 10.10 7.67
N ILE A 38 -18.00 9.31 6.81
CA ILE A 38 -17.44 9.77 5.53
C ILE A 38 -17.93 8.81 4.44
N ASP A 39 -18.85 9.29 3.60
CA ASP A 39 -19.30 8.56 2.41
C ASP A 39 -18.18 8.58 1.36
N GLY A 40 -17.82 7.39 0.86
CA GLY A 40 -16.64 7.19 0.01
C GLY A 40 -15.34 6.81 0.76
N LEU A 41 -15.37 6.68 2.10
CA LEU A 41 -14.22 6.14 2.85
C LEU A 41 -14.06 4.63 2.72
N PHE A 42 -15.18 3.91 2.68
CA PHE A 42 -15.25 2.47 2.56
C PHE A 42 -15.90 2.09 1.23
N VAL A 43 -15.09 1.70 0.25
CA VAL A 43 -15.52 1.48 -1.13
C VAL A 43 -14.88 0.19 -1.63
N GLU A 44 -15.64 -0.57 -2.43
CA GLU A 44 -15.10 -1.75 -3.10
C GLU A 44 -13.91 -1.31 -3.96
N PRO A 45 -12.71 -1.89 -3.76
CA PRO A 45 -11.55 -1.49 -4.53
C PRO A 45 -11.81 -1.73 -6.00
N ALA A 46 -11.34 -0.81 -6.85
CA ALA A 46 -11.37 -1.04 -8.29
C ALA A 46 -10.59 -2.32 -8.60
N PRO A 47 -11.07 -3.15 -9.54
CA PRO A 47 -10.34 -4.34 -9.93
C PRO A 47 -8.96 -3.95 -10.45
N LEU A 48 -7.95 -4.76 -10.12
CA LEU A 48 -6.60 -4.52 -10.60
C LEU A 48 -6.58 -4.49 -12.14
N PRO A 49 -5.73 -3.65 -12.76
CA PRO A 49 -5.65 -3.56 -14.21
C PRO A 49 -5.40 -4.93 -14.84
N ALA A 50 -6.11 -5.24 -15.92
CA ALA A 50 -5.91 -6.49 -16.65
C ALA A 50 -4.51 -6.55 -17.27
N ALA A 51 -4.02 -7.77 -17.51
CA ALA A 51 -2.77 -7.97 -18.23
C ALA A 51 -2.86 -7.36 -19.65
N GLU A 52 -1.83 -6.62 -20.02
CA GLU A 52 -1.69 -5.97 -21.32
C GLU A 52 -0.60 -6.66 -22.15
N GLN A 53 -0.59 -6.38 -23.44
CA GLN A 53 0.50 -6.76 -24.33
C GLN A 53 1.42 -5.58 -24.58
N PHE A 54 2.72 -5.85 -24.55
CA PHE A 54 3.77 -4.88 -24.81
C PHE A 54 4.72 -5.44 -25.85
N THR A 55 5.40 -4.57 -26.59
CA THR A 55 6.45 -4.98 -27.51
C THR A 55 7.72 -4.24 -27.16
N LEU A 56 8.77 -4.99 -26.86
CA LEU A 56 10.13 -4.48 -26.82
C LEU A 56 10.69 -4.53 -28.25
N ILE A 57 11.23 -3.42 -28.73
CA ILE A 57 11.60 -3.26 -30.16
C ILE A 57 13.12 -3.07 -30.26
N ASP A 58 13.72 -3.70 -31.26
CA ASP A 58 15.15 -3.64 -31.55
C ASP A 58 16.02 -4.03 -30.34
N CYS A 59 15.78 -5.21 -29.80
CA CYS A 59 16.41 -5.70 -28.59
C CYS A 59 17.66 -6.53 -28.82
N GLU A 60 18.60 -6.42 -27.88
CA GLU A 60 19.72 -7.32 -27.61
C GLU A 60 19.45 -8.03 -26.28
N PRO A 61 18.80 -9.22 -26.29
CA PRO A 61 18.43 -9.92 -25.05
C PRO A 61 19.65 -10.45 -24.30
N ALA A 62 19.56 -10.47 -22.98
CA ALA A 62 20.56 -11.06 -22.10
C ALA A 62 19.91 -11.85 -20.96
N GLY A 63 20.69 -12.72 -20.33
CA GLY A 63 20.28 -13.44 -19.12
C GLY A 63 18.93 -14.15 -19.27
N LEU A 64 18.05 -13.93 -18.30
CA LEU A 64 16.73 -14.59 -18.24
C LEU A 64 15.84 -14.27 -19.43
N LEU A 65 15.99 -13.11 -20.08
CA LEU A 65 15.22 -12.81 -21.29
C LEU A 65 15.64 -13.74 -22.43
N TRP A 66 16.93 -13.96 -22.61
CA TRP A 66 17.44 -14.90 -23.61
C TRP A 66 16.96 -16.33 -23.34
N GLU A 67 16.98 -16.76 -22.09
CA GLU A 67 16.51 -18.08 -21.68
C GLU A 67 14.99 -18.25 -21.92
N ALA A 68 14.19 -17.25 -21.54
CA ALA A 68 12.74 -17.26 -21.73
C ALA A 68 12.34 -17.31 -23.22
N LEU A 69 13.09 -16.62 -24.10
CA LEU A 69 12.86 -16.66 -25.54
C LEU A 69 13.02 -18.07 -26.13
N ALA A 70 13.90 -18.89 -25.57
CA ALA A 70 14.07 -20.29 -25.96
C ALA A 70 12.93 -21.20 -25.46
N GLN A 71 12.08 -20.70 -24.56
CA GLN A 71 11.02 -21.46 -23.88
C GLN A 71 9.62 -20.94 -24.20
N VAL A 72 9.46 -20.08 -25.22
CA VAL A 72 8.17 -19.52 -25.64
C VAL A 72 7.12 -20.61 -25.83
N GLY A 73 5.93 -20.38 -25.26
CA GLY A 73 4.82 -21.34 -25.25
C GLY A 73 4.83 -22.31 -24.07
N THR A 74 5.79 -22.19 -23.14
CA THR A 74 5.83 -22.94 -21.87
C THR A 74 5.74 -22.00 -20.66
N ASP A 75 5.59 -22.57 -19.47
CA ASP A 75 5.65 -21.85 -18.19
C ASP A 75 7.02 -21.22 -17.91
N ARG A 76 8.09 -21.73 -18.55
CA ARG A 76 9.46 -21.19 -18.43
C ARG A 76 9.73 -19.94 -19.28
N ALA A 77 8.75 -19.46 -20.03
CA ALA A 77 8.83 -18.16 -20.72
C ALA A 77 8.52 -16.96 -19.78
N TRP A 78 8.36 -17.21 -18.48
CA TRP A 78 8.04 -16.22 -17.47
C TRP A 78 9.29 -15.54 -16.90
N LEU A 79 9.25 -14.21 -16.78
CA LEU A 79 10.34 -13.35 -16.31
C LEU A 79 10.09 -12.76 -14.91
N GLY A 80 8.87 -12.86 -14.38
CA GLY A 80 8.48 -12.13 -13.18
C GLY A 80 8.41 -10.63 -13.44
N ASP A 81 9.00 -9.83 -12.54
CA ASP A 81 8.96 -8.37 -12.64
C ASP A 81 10.19 -7.83 -13.36
N ILE A 82 9.97 -6.93 -14.30
CA ILE A 82 11.02 -6.28 -15.08
C ILE A 82 10.91 -4.76 -14.99
N VAL A 83 12.07 -4.12 -14.89
CA VAL A 83 12.21 -2.67 -14.92
C VAL A 83 12.65 -2.24 -16.32
N LEU A 84 11.99 -1.21 -16.82
CA LEU A 84 12.26 -0.54 -18.09
C LEU A 84 12.94 0.79 -17.80
N ASP A 85 14.26 0.80 -17.71
CA ASP A 85 15.03 2.00 -17.34
C ASP A 85 15.51 2.77 -18.58
N PRO A 86 15.02 3.99 -18.85
CA PRO A 86 15.41 4.76 -20.02
C PRO A 86 16.86 5.25 -19.95
N VAL A 87 17.56 5.09 -21.07
CA VAL A 87 18.93 5.58 -21.26
C VAL A 87 18.90 6.97 -21.89
N HIS A 88 19.18 7.98 -21.08
CA HIS A 88 19.31 9.37 -21.52
C HIS A 88 20.71 9.69 -22.05
N GLY A 89 20.80 10.72 -22.89
CA GLY A 89 22.08 11.33 -23.24
C GLY A 89 22.68 12.14 -22.08
N SER A 90 23.75 12.89 -22.37
CA SER A 90 24.45 13.73 -21.38
C SER A 90 23.56 14.81 -20.75
N ARG A 91 22.49 15.23 -21.43
CA ARG A 91 21.46 16.12 -20.90
C ARG A 91 20.19 15.33 -20.64
N ARG A 92 19.79 15.25 -19.37
CA ARG A 92 18.52 14.60 -18.98
C ARG A 92 17.33 15.50 -19.31
N PRO A 93 16.18 14.92 -19.71
CA PRO A 93 14.93 15.67 -19.86
C PRO A 93 14.48 16.29 -18.54
N GLU A 94 13.71 17.37 -18.62
CA GLU A 94 13.08 17.98 -17.46
C GLU A 94 12.10 16.97 -16.80
N GLY A 95 12.15 16.85 -15.47
CA GLY A 95 11.39 15.83 -14.73
C GLY A 95 12.05 14.45 -14.61
N CYS A 96 13.19 14.21 -15.27
CA CYS A 96 13.96 12.96 -15.14
C CYS A 96 15.16 13.16 -14.21
N GLN A 97 15.10 12.60 -13.00
CA GLN A 97 16.18 12.66 -12.02
C GLN A 97 16.83 11.28 -11.82
N PRO A 98 18.12 11.20 -11.45
CA PRO A 98 18.72 9.95 -10.97
C PRO A 98 17.97 9.46 -9.72
N SER A 99 17.55 8.20 -9.72
CA SER A 99 16.89 7.54 -8.58
C SER A 99 17.57 6.19 -8.34
N GLY A 100 18.44 6.13 -7.32
CA GLY A 100 19.24 4.92 -7.05
C GLY A 100 20.07 4.50 -8.28
N PRO A 101 20.02 3.21 -8.70
CA PRO A 101 20.72 2.75 -9.90
C PRO A 101 20.07 3.17 -11.24
N GLY A 102 18.92 3.86 -11.27
CA GLY A 102 18.17 4.16 -12.51
C GLY A 102 17.60 5.58 -12.65
N CYS A 103 16.58 5.75 -13.52
CA CYS A 103 15.83 7.01 -13.71
C CYS A 103 14.55 7.06 -12.85
N SER A 104 14.17 8.25 -12.39
CA SER A 104 12.82 8.52 -11.83
C SER A 104 11.67 8.33 -12.84
N CYS A 105 12.00 8.13 -14.11
CA CYS A 105 11.11 7.96 -15.24
C CYS A 105 11.10 6.51 -15.77
N MET A 106 11.67 5.59 -14.99
CA MET A 106 11.57 4.15 -15.26
C MET A 106 10.13 3.68 -15.08
N GLU A 107 9.78 2.65 -15.84
CA GLU A 107 8.49 1.96 -15.72
C GLU A 107 8.73 0.51 -15.30
N GLU A 108 7.78 -0.09 -14.58
CA GLU A 108 7.89 -1.48 -14.14
C GLU A 108 6.74 -2.31 -14.71
N LEU A 109 7.09 -3.42 -15.36
CA LEU A 109 6.13 -4.42 -15.78
C LEU A 109 6.18 -5.61 -14.82
N LEU A 110 5.01 -6.11 -14.45
CA LEU A 110 4.80 -7.15 -13.46
C LEU A 110 4.31 -8.42 -14.10
N ASP A 111 4.67 -9.55 -13.49
CA ASP A 111 4.21 -10.86 -13.90
C ASP A 111 4.36 -11.11 -15.41
N VAL A 112 5.53 -10.79 -15.92
CA VAL A 112 5.81 -10.72 -17.36
C VAL A 112 6.09 -12.09 -17.93
N THR A 113 5.41 -12.41 -19.02
CA THR A 113 5.62 -13.63 -19.83
C THR A 113 5.98 -13.25 -21.27
N VAL A 114 6.99 -13.90 -21.82
CA VAL A 114 7.38 -13.76 -23.23
C VAL A 114 6.40 -14.55 -24.10
N LEU A 115 5.73 -13.86 -25.02
CA LEU A 115 4.76 -14.44 -25.96
C LEU A 115 5.40 -14.91 -27.26
N GLY A 116 6.47 -14.23 -27.69
CA GLY A 116 7.10 -14.52 -28.96
C GLY A 116 8.19 -13.52 -29.34
N GLN A 117 8.85 -13.81 -30.46
CA GLN A 117 9.89 -12.97 -31.01
C GLN A 117 9.86 -12.96 -32.53
N ARG A 118 10.36 -11.88 -33.11
CA ARG A 118 10.56 -11.72 -34.55
C ARG A 118 11.84 -10.94 -34.82
N ARG A 119 12.44 -11.16 -35.99
CA ARG A 119 13.63 -10.39 -36.39
C ARG A 119 13.25 -8.93 -36.58
N SER A 120 14.06 -8.03 -36.03
CA SER A 120 13.91 -6.59 -36.26
C SER A 120 14.35 -6.22 -37.68
N ALA A 121 13.71 -5.17 -38.23
CA ALA A 121 14.10 -4.57 -39.50
C ALA A 121 15.33 -3.65 -39.40
N ALA A 122 15.76 -3.28 -38.19
CA ALA A 122 16.74 -2.23 -37.95
C ALA A 122 18.21 -2.71 -37.89
N GLY A 123 18.48 -4.01 -37.96
CA GLY A 123 19.85 -4.54 -37.97
C GLY A 123 19.98 -6.05 -37.83
N ALA A 124 21.16 -6.58 -38.16
CA ALA A 124 21.47 -7.99 -37.99
C ALA A 124 21.60 -8.34 -36.49
N GLY A 125 20.83 -9.32 -36.01
CA GLY A 125 20.90 -9.83 -34.64
C GLY A 125 19.90 -9.20 -33.65
N LEU A 126 19.25 -8.10 -34.02
CA LEU A 126 18.20 -7.48 -33.21
C LEU A 126 16.88 -8.22 -33.37
N ILE A 127 16.11 -8.29 -32.28
CA ILE A 127 14.78 -8.90 -32.28
C ILE A 127 13.75 -7.96 -31.65
N ASP A 128 12.51 -8.07 -32.09
CA ASP A 128 11.38 -7.57 -31.32
C ASP A 128 10.85 -8.71 -30.45
N VAL A 129 10.45 -8.38 -29.22
CA VAL A 129 9.93 -9.32 -28.24
C VAL A 129 8.53 -8.89 -27.83
N ASP A 130 7.56 -9.79 -28.00
CA ASP A 130 6.19 -9.56 -27.55
C ASP A 130 6.04 -10.12 -26.12
N LEU A 131 5.48 -9.30 -25.25
CA LEU A 131 5.31 -9.59 -23.83
C LEU A 131 3.84 -9.52 -23.45
N ARG A 132 3.47 -10.26 -22.41
CA ARG A 132 2.24 -10.06 -21.65
C ARG A 132 2.60 -9.82 -20.19
N GLY A 133 1.98 -8.83 -19.55
CA GLY A 133 2.18 -8.56 -18.13
C GLY A 133 1.28 -7.43 -17.66
N HIS A 134 1.55 -6.89 -16.49
CA HIS A 134 0.82 -5.75 -15.93
C HIS A 134 1.75 -4.55 -15.82
N LEU A 135 1.26 -3.33 -16.01
CA LEU A 135 2.02 -2.14 -15.66
C LEU A 135 1.82 -1.85 -14.17
N ARG A 136 2.90 -1.56 -13.44
CA ARG A 136 2.81 -1.11 -12.04
C ARG A 136 2.26 0.33 -12.04
N ILE A 137 1.03 0.51 -11.59
CA ILE A 137 0.39 1.84 -11.49
C ILE A 137 0.02 2.06 -10.04
N LEU A 138 0.84 2.84 -9.33
CA LEU A 138 0.60 3.21 -7.93
C LEU A 138 0.34 4.72 -7.80
N PRO A 139 -0.52 5.15 -6.86
CA PRO A 139 -0.88 6.56 -6.71
C PRO A 139 0.29 7.53 -6.48
N GLU A 140 1.38 7.07 -5.86
CA GLU A 140 2.58 7.86 -5.58
C GLU A 140 3.56 7.93 -6.77
N TYR A 141 3.50 6.96 -7.70
CA TYR A 141 4.27 7.00 -8.94
C TYR A 141 3.50 7.69 -10.07
N GLY A 142 2.17 7.68 -9.97
CA GLY A 142 1.29 8.24 -10.98
C GLY A 142 1.14 7.34 -12.19
N TRP A 143 0.61 7.91 -13.27
CA TRP A 143 0.45 7.21 -14.54
C TRP A 143 1.65 7.51 -15.44
N PRO A 144 2.13 6.53 -16.21
CA PRO A 144 3.12 6.77 -17.25
C PRO A 144 2.68 7.90 -18.18
N PRO A 145 3.63 8.71 -18.68
CA PRO A 145 3.31 9.72 -19.67
C PRO A 145 2.78 9.09 -20.98
N ALA A 146 1.97 9.85 -21.70
CA ALA A 146 1.42 9.40 -22.99
C ALA A 146 2.50 9.27 -24.09
N GLN A 147 3.66 9.90 -23.88
CA GLN A 147 4.81 9.83 -24.77
C GLN A 147 6.02 9.30 -23.99
N PRO A 148 6.87 8.48 -24.61
CA PRO A 148 8.09 8.02 -23.96
C PRO A 148 8.97 9.21 -23.57
N PRO A 149 9.73 9.10 -22.47
CA PRO A 149 10.74 10.11 -22.15
C PRO A 149 11.78 10.18 -23.28
N ALA A 150 12.47 11.31 -23.41
CA ALA A 150 13.56 11.46 -24.38
C ALA A 150 14.73 10.54 -24.02
N ALA A 151 14.70 9.33 -24.57
CA ALA A 151 15.64 8.24 -24.37
C ALA A 151 16.06 7.67 -25.73
N HIS A 152 17.30 7.19 -25.82
CA HIS A 152 17.82 6.57 -27.05
C HIS A 152 17.75 5.04 -27.01
N ALA A 153 17.57 4.48 -25.81
CA ALA A 153 17.39 3.07 -25.54
C ALA A 153 16.76 2.88 -24.14
N PHE A 154 16.47 1.64 -23.79
CA PHE A 154 16.03 1.19 -22.49
C PHE A 154 16.91 0.02 -22.05
N THR A 155 17.40 0.08 -20.82
CA THR A 155 18.03 -1.06 -20.15
C THR A 155 16.94 -1.85 -19.45
N LEU A 156 16.98 -3.17 -19.59
CA LEU A 156 16.06 -4.09 -18.96
C LEU A 156 16.76 -4.80 -17.79
N THR A 157 16.14 -4.79 -16.63
CA THR A 157 16.62 -5.51 -15.44
C THR A 157 15.45 -6.20 -14.75
N GLY A 158 15.75 -7.22 -13.94
CA GLY A 158 14.79 -7.69 -12.94
C GLY A 158 14.53 -6.62 -11.88
N SER A 159 13.38 -6.68 -11.20
CA SER A 159 13.05 -5.73 -10.13
C SER A 159 14.09 -5.72 -8.99
N HIS A 160 14.14 -4.61 -8.25
CA HIS A 160 15.11 -4.33 -7.18
C HIS A 160 16.59 -4.39 -7.61
N GLY A 161 16.89 -4.00 -8.85
CA GLY A 161 18.27 -4.03 -9.36
C GLY A 161 18.78 -5.44 -9.63
N GLY A 162 17.85 -6.35 -9.99
CA GLY A 162 18.14 -7.72 -10.33
C GLY A 162 18.95 -7.87 -11.63
N LEU A 163 19.06 -9.11 -12.09
CA LEU A 163 19.91 -9.45 -13.24
C LEU A 163 19.52 -8.66 -14.50
N ALA A 164 20.54 -8.31 -15.29
CA ALA A 164 20.34 -7.66 -16.58
C ALA A 164 19.61 -8.60 -17.55
N LEU A 165 18.57 -8.07 -18.19
CA LEU A 165 17.72 -8.76 -19.16
C LEU A 165 18.02 -8.31 -20.60
N GLY A 166 18.86 -7.30 -20.78
CA GLY A 166 19.31 -6.83 -22.08
C GLY A 166 19.01 -5.35 -22.31
N THR A 167 19.06 -4.93 -23.56
CA THR A 167 18.75 -3.56 -23.97
C THR A 167 17.81 -3.57 -25.17
N CYS A 168 16.96 -2.55 -25.27
CA CYS A 168 16.06 -2.35 -26.40
C CYS A 168 16.06 -0.89 -26.82
N ARG A 169 15.86 -0.59 -28.10
CA ARG A 169 15.82 0.82 -28.53
C ARG A 169 14.50 1.49 -28.18
N GLN A 170 13.39 0.75 -28.28
CA GLN A 170 12.06 1.30 -28.11
C GLN A 170 11.13 0.31 -27.39
N ILE A 171 10.03 0.85 -26.87
CA ILE A 171 8.99 0.08 -26.18
C ILE A 171 7.64 0.58 -26.68
N ALA A 172 6.78 -0.34 -27.11
CA ALA A 172 5.40 -0.06 -27.48
C ALA A 172 4.41 -0.61 -26.45
N GLY A 173 3.31 0.11 -26.23
CA GLY A 173 2.22 -0.27 -25.33
C GLY A 173 2.27 0.37 -23.93
N VAL A 174 3.46 0.71 -23.44
CA VAL A 174 3.65 1.35 -22.11
C VAL A 174 3.19 2.81 -22.15
N PHE A 175 3.85 3.61 -22.99
CA PHE A 175 3.63 5.05 -23.11
C PHE A 175 2.48 5.34 -24.08
N ARG A 176 1.30 5.62 -23.52
CA ARG A 176 0.09 5.97 -24.26
C ARG A 176 -0.91 6.68 -23.36
N GLU A 177 -1.85 7.41 -23.96
CA GLU A 177 -2.96 7.94 -23.20
C GLU A 177 -3.84 6.81 -22.65
N ARG A 178 -4.12 6.87 -21.35
CA ARG A 178 -4.90 5.86 -20.63
C ARG A 178 -6.11 6.54 -19.98
N PRO A 179 -7.30 5.93 -20.07
CA PRO A 179 -8.46 6.47 -19.39
C PRO A 179 -8.21 6.41 -17.89
N ARG A 180 -8.26 7.58 -17.23
CA ARG A 180 -8.17 7.63 -15.77
C ARG A 180 -9.49 7.12 -15.19
N PRO A 181 -9.47 6.20 -14.20
CA PRO A 181 -10.66 5.83 -13.48
C PRO A 181 -11.35 7.09 -12.93
N PRO A 182 -12.68 7.21 -13.04
CA PRO A 182 -13.38 8.31 -12.41
C PRO A 182 -13.20 8.19 -10.90
N VAL A 183 -12.78 9.28 -10.26
CA VAL A 183 -12.72 9.31 -8.79
C VAL A 183 -14.14 9.56 -8.27
N GLN A 184 -14.57 8.75 -7.32
CA GLN A 184 -15.90 8.89 -6.71
C GLN A 184 -15.89 10.08 -5.74
N PRO A 185 -16.81 11.05 -5.88
CA PRO A 185 -16.92 12.16 -4.95
C PRO A 185 -17.14 11.68 -3.50
N VAL A 186 -16.44 12.31 -2.55
CA VAL A 186 -16.62 12.04 -1.11
C VAL A 186 -17.60 13.03 -0.50
N THR A 187 -18.45 12.54 0.42
CA THR A 187 -19.29 13.41 1.26
C THR A 187 -18.93 13.20 2.72
N LEU A 188 -18.53 14.27 3.39
CA LEU A 188 -18.37 14.26 4.84
C LEU A 188 -19.77 14.40 5.47
N LEU A 189 -20.18 13.45 6.29
CA LEU A 189 -21.55 13.36 6.79
C LEU A 189 -21.65 13.80 8.25
N GLY A 190 -22.63 14.68 8.51
CA GLY A 190 -22.94 15.12 9.87
C GLY A 190 -21.75 15.77 10.56
N CYS A 191 -21.10 16.73 9.92
CA CYS A 191 -19.89 17.33 10.43
C CYS A 191 -20.14 18.60 11.24
N ARG A 192 -19.29 18.81 12.26
CA ARG A 192 -19.04 20.12 12.86
C ARG A 192 -17.77 20.70 12.20
N PRO A 193 -17.90 21.67 11.28
CA PRO A 193 -16.74 22.29 10.67
C PRO A 193 -16.04 23.19 11.70
N GLU A 194 -14.72 23.08 11.77
CA GLU A 194 -13.88 23.96 12.57
C GLU A 194 -13.57 25.24 11.77
N PRO A 195 -13.08 26.34 12.41
CA PRO A 195 -12.96 27.65 11.76
C PRO A 195 -12.26 27.66 10.39
N PRO A 196 -11.18 26.88 10.14
CA PRO A 196 -10.55 26.84 8.82
C PRO A 196 -11.48 26.32 7.72
N LEU A 197 -12.26 25.27 7.99
CA LEU A 197 -13.20 24.73 7.02
C LEU A 197 -14.41 25.66 6.82
N GLN A 198 -14.89 26.33 7.88
CA GLN A 198 -15.94 27.33 7.76
C GLN A 198 -15.51 28.47 6.84
N ALA A 199 -14.32 29.03 7.08
CA ALA A 199 -13.75 30.08 6.24
C ALA A 199 -13.53 29.63 4.79
N LEU A 200 -13.15 28.36 4.59
CA LEU A 200 -13.01 27.77 3.27
C LEU A 200 -14.37 27.69 2.55
N MET A 201 -15.42 27.23 3.23
CA MET A 201 -16.77 27.09 2.69
C MET A 201 -17.39 28.44 2.27
N GLU A 202 -17.04 29.52 2.97
CA GLU A 202 -17.49 30.89 2.67
C GLU A 202 -16.77 31.52 1.47
N GLN A 203 -15.70 30.92 0.94
CA GLN A 203 -14.98 31.48 -0.20
C GLN A 203 -15.87 31.48 -1.47
N PRO A 204 -15.93 32.62 -2.19
CA PRO A 204 -16.73 32.73 -3.41
C PRO A 204 -16.14 31.96 -4.60
N SER A 205 -14.81 31.78 -4.63
CA SER A 205 -14.12 31.09 -5.72
C SER A 205 -13.93 29.61 -5.38
N ALA A 206 -14.46 28.72 -6.23
CA ALA A 206 -14.26 27.27 -6.08
C ALA A 206 -12.78 26.88 -6.02
N ARG A 207 -11.90 27.55 -6.79
CA ARG A 207 -10.45 27.28 -6.79
C ARG A 207 -9.78 27.59 -5.44
N ARG A 208 -10.42 28.41 -4.60
CA ARG A 208 -9.96 28.74 -3.24
C ARG A 208 -10.61 27.86 -2.17
N ARG A 209 -11.49 26.92 -2.55
CA ARG A 209 -12.15 25.96 -1.65
C ARG A 209 -11.47 24.60 -1.60
N HIS A 210 -10.19 24.54 -1.98
CA HIS A 210 -9.41 23.32 -1.96
C HIS A 210 -8.88 23.05 -0.55
N LEU A 211 -9.01 21.81 -0.09
CA LEU A 211 -8.46 21.32 1.17
C LEU A 211 -7.59 20.09 0.93
N LYS A 212 -6.62 19.90 1.82
CA LYS A 212 -5.87 18.65 1.97
C LYS A 212 -5.95 18.24 3.42
N ALA A 213 -6.44 17.04 3.68
CA ALA A 213 -6.67 16.58 5.03
C ALA A 213 -6.26 15.12 5.24
N GLU A 214 -5.63 14.86 6.37
CA GLU A 214 -5.47 13.51 6.91
C GLU A 214 -6.72 13.13 7.72
N ILE A 215 -7.16 11.88 7.57
CA ILE A 215 -8.34 11.35 8.23
C ILE A 215 -7.91 10.50 9.44
N TYR A 216 -8.44 10.85 10.60
CA TYR A 216 -8.25 10.12 11.85
C TYR A 216 -9.56 9.47 12.27
N ALA A 217 -9.50 8.24 12.73
CA ALA A 217 -10.58 7.59 13.46
C ALA A 217 -10.57 8.09 14.91
N ILE A 218 -11.73 8.31 15.50
CA ILE A 218 -11.86 8.65 16.91
C ILE A 218 -12.40 7.43 17.65
N ASP A 219 -11.75 7.02 18.74
CA ASP A 219 -12.27 5.95 19.60
C ASP A 219 -13.36 6.46 20.56
N ARG A 220 -14.05 5.54 21.26
CA ARG A 220 -15.09 5.89 22.24
C ARG A 220 -14.63 6.82 23.37
N SER A 221 -13.32 6.89 23.64
CA SER A 221 -12.74 7.76 24.66
C SER A 221 -12.35 9.13 24.12
N GLY A 222 -12.55 9.37 22.82
CA GLY A 222 -12.26 10.63 22.14
C GLY A 222 -10.82 10.75 21.63
N HIS A 223 -10.01 9.69 21.69
CA HIS A 223 -8.64 9.75 21.18
C HIS A 223 -8.63 9.54 19.66
N ALA A 224 -7.88 10.39 18.96
CA ALA A 224 -7.73 10.33 17.51
C ALA A 224 -6.59 9.39 17.12
N MET A 225 -6.87 8.46 16.21
CA MET A 225 -5.96 7.45 15.69
C MET A 225 -5.85 7.62 14.18
N HIS A 226 -4.62 7.69 13.68
CA HIS A 226 -4.36 7.88 12.27
C HIS A 226 -4.91 6.69 11.46
N THR A 227 -5.41 6.93 10.24
CA THR A 227 -5.93 5.84 9.38
C THR A 227 -5.12 5.63 8.10
N SER A 228 -4.09 6.45 7.86
CA SER A 228 -3.37 6.61 6.57
C SER A 228 -4.19 7.17 5.41
N GLN A 229 -5.48 7.39 5.60
CA GLN A 229 -6.35 7.97 4.58
C GLN A 229 -6.16 9.48 4.49
N ARG A 230 -6.07 9.98 3.24
CA ARG A 230 -5.92 11.40 2.93
C ARG A 230 -6.90 11.81 1.85
N VAL A 231 -7.49 13.00 2.00
CA VAL A 231 -8.36 13.61 1.00
C VAL A 231 -7.74 14.91 0.51
N SER A 232 -7.77 15.13 -0.80
CA SER A 232 -7.29 16.36 -1.44
C SER A 232 -8.32 16.80 -2.47
N ALA A 233 -9.28 17.61 -2.07
CA ALA A 233 -10.48 17.90 -2.86
C ALA A 233 -10.95 19.34 -2.71
N THR A 234 -11.87 19.77 -3.57
CA THR A 234 -12.53 21.07 -3.51
C THR A 234 -13.91 20.93 -2.91
N VAL A 235 -14.25 21.80 -1.94
CA VAL A 235 -15.62 21.90 -1.45
C VAL A 235 -16.52 22.49 -2.54
N THR A 236 -17.49 21.70 -3.00
CA THR A 236 -18.45 22.12 -4.04
C THR A 236 -19.77 22.57 -3.46
N GLY A 237 -20.12 22.10 -2.28
CA GLY A 237 -21.33 22.50 -1.59
C GLY A 237 -21.39 22.01 -0.16
N SER A 238 -22.37 22.51 0.57
CA SER A 238 -22.73 22.03 1.88
C SER A 238 -24.25 22.10 2.07
N ARG A 239 -24.77 21.30 2.98
CA ARG A 239 -26.18 21.33 3.37
C ARG A 239 -26.34 20.98 4.84
N PRO A 240 -27.42 21.42 5.50
CA PRO A 240 -27.77 20.92 6.83
C PRO A 240 -27.84 19.38 6.82
N SER A 241 -27.20 18.74 7.80
CA SER A 241 -27.19 17.28 7.91
C SER A 241 -28.49 16.78 8.51
N ARG A 242 -28.89 15.56 8.11
CA ARG A 242 -30.00 14.84 8.74
C ARG A 242 -29.61 14.16 10.06
N LEU A 243 -28.31 14.11 10.38
CA LEU A 243 -27.77 13.38 11.52
C LEU A 243 -27.85 14.16 12.85
N GLY A 244 -28.08 15.48 12.82
CA GLY A 244 -28.19 16.28 14.02
C GLY A 244 -28.37 17.77 13.75
N ALA A 245 -28.91 18.49 14.72
CA ALA A 245 -29.07 19.94 14.63
C ALA A 245 -27.69 20.63 14.70
N GLY A 246 -27.46 21.57 13.78
CA GLY A 246 -26.18 22.31 13.68
C GLY A 246 -25.05 21.56 12.98
N LEU A 247 -25.27 20.30 12.58
CA LEU A 247 -24.33 19.55 11.75
C LEU A 247 -24.57 19.81 10.26
N VAL A 248 -23.52 19.71 9.45
CA VAL A 248 -23.56 19.91 8.00
C VAL A 248 -22.98 18.71 7.26
N ASP A 249 -23.56 18.36 6.13
CA ASP A 249 -22.89 17.49 5.17
C ASP A 249 -22.05 18.38 4.23
N VAL A 250 -20.79 17.99 3.99
CA VAL A 250 -19.86 18.71 3.12
C VAL A 250 -19.56 17.86 1.89
N ILE A 251 -19.80 18.43 0.71
CA ILE A 251 -19.67 17.73 -0.58
C ILE A 251 -18.34 18.12 -1.23
N LEU A 252 -17.54 17.13 -1.56
CA LEU A 252 -16.23 17.28 -2.20
C LEU A 252 -16.31 16.81 -3.67
N ASP A 253 -15.58 17.45 -4.58
CA ASP A 253 -15.56 17.07 -6.02
C ASP A 253 -14.67 15.89 -6.36
N ASP A 254 -13.76 15.54 -5.47
CA ASP A 254 -12.80 14.46 -5.62
C ASP A 254 -12.94 13.48 -4.46
N GLY A 255 -12.34 12.31 -4.62
CA GLY A 255 -12.40 11.22 -3.64
C GLY A 255 -11.08 10.88 -2.99
N LEU A 256 -11.08 9.77 -2.27
CA LEU A 256 -9.88 9.14 -1.75
C LEU A 256 -9.20 8.35 -2.87
N LYS A 257 -7.86 8.45 -2.97
CA LYS A 257 -7.10 7.72 -3.97
C LYS A 257 -7.14 6.20 -3.74
N GLU A 258 -7.08 5.79 -2.48
CA GLU A 258 -7.08 4.39 -2.05
C GLU A 258 -8.05 4.24 -0.85
N PRO A 259 -9.38 4.25 -1.11
CA PRO A 259 -10.36 4.04 -0.04
C PRO A 259 -10.21 2.65 0.58
N LEU A 260 -10.69 2.50 1.81
CA LEU A 260 -10.65 1.24 2.54
C LEU A 260 -11.66 0.25 1.94
N PRO A 261 -11.38 -1.06 1.93
CA PRO A 261 -12.36 -2.06 1.50
C PRO A 261 -13.60 -2.04 2.42
N PRO A 262 -14.82 -2.37 1.95
CA PRO A 262 -16.03 -2.20 2.76
C PRO A 262 -16.03 -2.97 4.08
N GLY A 263 -15.44 -4.16 4.10
CA GLY A 263 -15.29 -4.98 5.31
C GLY A 263 -14.42 -4.33 6.39
N ALA A 264 -13.54 -3.38 6.04
CA ALA A 264 -12.71 -2.68 7.02
C ALA A 264 -13.56 -1.83 7.97
N ARG A 265 -14.80 -1.48 7.60
CA ARG A 265 -15.72 -0.78 8.50
C ARG A 265 -15.91 -1.56 9.81
N GLU A 266 -16.07 -2.88 9.74
CA GLU A 266 -16.20 -3.72 10.94
C GLU A 266 -14.94 -3.67 11.83
N ILE A 267 -13.76 -3.65 11.21
CA ILE A 267 -12.48 -3.54 11.91
C ILE A 267 -12.41 -2.21 12.66
N TRP A 268 -12.71 -1.09 11.98
CA TRP A 268 -12.67 0.24 12.61
C TRP A 268 -13.76 0.43 13.68
N GLU A 269 -14.94 -0.18 13.52
CA GLU A 269 -15.97 -0.21 14.57
C GLU A 269 -15.52 -0.99 15.81
N LEU A 270 -14.81 -2.12 15.63
CA LEU A 270 -14.23 -2.87 16.73
C LEU A 270 -13.22 -2.00 17.51
N TRP A 271 -12.34 -1.28 16.81
CA TRP A 271 -11.39 -0.37 17.43
C TRP A 271 -12.07 0.83 18.11
N HIS A 272 -13.10 1.40 17.49
CA HIS A 272 -13.91 2.46 18.08
C HIS A 272 -14.51 2.05 19.43
N THR A 273 -14.98 0.81 19.55
CA THR A 273 -15.68 0.30 20.74
C THR A 273 -14.76 -0.26 21.84
N GLY A 274 -13.44 -0.17 21.67
CA GLY A 274 -12.45 -0.54 22.69
C GLY A 274 -11.41 -1.56 22.23
N GLY A 275 -11.44 -1.97 20.96
CA GLY A 275 -10.45 -2.84 20.34
C GLY A 275 -10.65 -4.34 20.59
N PRO A 276 -9.79 -5.17 19.98
CA PRO A 276 -9.86 -6.63 20.08
C PRO A 276 -9.66 -7.11 21.54
N ALA A 277 -10.67 -7.77 22.11
CA ALA A 277 -10.58 -8.29 23.49
C ALA A 277 -9.99 -9.71 23.58
N ARG A 278 -9.89 -10.42 22.46
CA ARG A 278 -9.37 -11.80 22.38
C ARG A 278 -8.60 -12.02 21.07
N PRO A 279 -7.64 -12.97 21.04
CA PRO A 279 -6.88 -13.26 19.83
C PRO A 279 -7.75 -13.82 18.69
N ASN A 280 -7.18 -13.83 17.50
CA ASN A 280 -7.68 -14.47 16.28
C ASN A 280 -9.03 -13.93 15.77
N LEU A 281 -9.42 -12.71 16.13
CA LEU A 281 -10.60 -12.06 15.55
C LEU A 281 -10.42 -11.78 14.05
N TRP A 282 -9.18 -11.59 13.61
CA TRP A 282 -8.80 -11.43 12.21
C TRP A 282 -8.86 -12.72 11.38
N ALA A 283 -8.95 -13.89 12.01
CA ALA A 283 -8.77 -15.17 11.33
C ALA A 283 -9.80 -15.45 10.23
N GLY A 284 -11.03 -14.94 10.40
CA GLY A 284 -12.12 -15.10 9.43
C GLY A 284 -12.05 -14.16 8.23
N TYR A 285 -11.17 -13.16 8.26
CA TYR A 285 -10.99 -12.21 7.18
C TYR A 285 -10.18 -12.78 6.03
N ASP A 286 -10.42 -12.26 4.83
CA ASP A 286 -9.55 -12.49 3.68
C ASP A 286 -8.22 -11.72 3.83
N ARG A 287 -7.34 -11.89 2.86
CA ARG A 287 -6.01 -11.26 2.85
C ARG A 287 -6.08 -9.73 2.92
N ALA A 288 -7.03 -9.11 2.20
CA ALA A 288 -7.18 -7.66 2.17
C ALA A 288 -7.54 -7.13 3.56
N LEU A 289 -8.53 -7.73 4.19
CA LEU A 289 -8.98 -7.32 5.52
C LEU A 289 -7.98 -7.69 6.64
N ARG A 290 -7.16 -8.74 6.47
CA ARG A 290 -6.02 -9.00 7.36
C ARG A 290 -4.93 -7.94 7.23
N HIS A 291 -4.68 -7.44 6.02
CA HIS A 291 -3.76 -6.31 5.83
C HIS A 291 -4.29 -5.04 6.54
N GLU A 292 -5.59 -4.75 6.38
CA GLU A 292 -6.25 -3.64 7.09
C GLU A 292 -6.22 -3.82 8.61
N TRP A 293 -6.35 -5.06 9.10
CA TRP A 293 -6.20 -5.36 10.51
C TRP A 293 -4.80 -5.00 11.03
N SER A 294 -3.74 -5.39 10.33
CA SER A 294 -2.36 -5.02 10.69
C SER A 294 -2.13 -3.51 10.63
N GLY A 295 -2.73 -2.81 9.65
CA GLY A 295 -2.68 -1.35 9.55
C GLY A 295 -3.37 -0.66 10.74
N ALA A 296 -4.56 -1.11 11.12
CA ALA A 296 -5.25 -0.61 12.31
C ALA A 296 -4.43 -0.91 13.58
N ALA A 297 -3.89 -2.12 13.73
CA ALA A 297 -3.03 -2.49 14.84
C ALA A 297 -1.80 -1.57 14.97
N LEU A 298 -1.18 -1.16 13.85
CA LEU A 298 -0.06 -0.21 13.85
C LEU A 298 -0.45 1.12 14.49
N PHE A 299 -1.58 1.69 14.08
CA PHE A 299 -2.00 3.01 14.58
C PHE A 299 -2.50 2.97 16.02
N HIS A 300 -2.95 1.81 16.50
CA HIS A 300 -3.28 1.55 17.90
C HIS A 300 -2.08 1.06 18.74
N HIS A 301 -0.89 0.90 18.15
CA HIS A 301 0.30 0.50 18.88
C HIS A 301 0.74 1.60 19.88
N HIS A 302 0.82 1.23 21.15
CA HIS A 302 1.27 2.15 22.20
C HIS A 302 2.80 2.24 22.24
N SER A 303 3.39 3.12 21.42
CA SER A 303 4.84 3.34 21.33
C SER A 303 5.53 3.73 22.65
N ARG A 304 4.77 4.17 23.66
CA ARG A 304 5.29 4.47 25.01
C ARG A 304 5.40 3.23 25.91
N ARG A 305 4.80 2.09 25.54
CA ARG A 305 4.94 0.84 26.31
C ARG A 305 6.36 0.31 26.09
N PRO A 306 7.12 0.02 27.17
CA PRO A 306 8.43 -0.56 27.02
C PRO A 306 8.32 -1.97 26.45
N ASP A 307 9.33 -2.36 25.69
CA ASP A 307 9.48 -3.75 25.24
C ASP A 307 9.55 -4.71 26.44
N ARG A 308 9.09 -5.94 26.24
CA ARG A 308 9.47 -7.03 27.14
C ARG A 308 10.98 -7.30 27.00
N PRO A 309 11.65 -7.70 28.09
CA PRO A 309 13.10 -7.87 28.11
C PRO A 309 13.58 -8.95 27.14
N ALA A 310 14.84 -8.83 26.72
CA ALA A 310 15.52 -9.85 25.92
C ALA A 310 15.49 -11.22 26.61
N GLY A 311 15.48 -12.29 25.81
CA GLY A 311 15.33 -13.67 26.26
C GLY A 311 13.88 -14.08 26.56
N HIS A 312 12.90 -13.17 26.41
CA HIS A 312 11.49 -13.54 26.55
C HIS A 312 11.10 -14.61 25.52
N THR A 313 10.16 -15.47 25.89
CA THR A 313 9.59 -16.48 24.98
C THR A 313 8.18 -16.07 24.59
N TYR A 314 7.95 -15.91 23.30
CA TYR A 314 6.64 -15.64 22.71
C TYR A 314 6.05 -16.91 22.12
N HIS A 315 4.72 -16.96 22.08
CA HIS A 315 3.97 -18.08 21.52
C HIS A 315 3.08 -17.59 20.39
N LEU A 316 3.41 -17.99 19.16
CA LEU A 316 2.64 -17.69 17.97
C LEU A 316 1.66 -18.83 17.70
N ASP A 317 0.38 -18.48 17.55
CA ASP A 317 -0.69 -19.38 17.14
C ASP A 317 -0.78 -19.44 15.61
N GLY A 318 -0.18 -20.48 15.02
CA GLY A 318 -0.06 -20.61 13.57
C GLY A 318 -1.30 -21.12 12.85
N ARG A 319 -2.40 -21.44 13.56
CA ARG A 319 -3.58 -22.12 12.99
C ARG A 319 -4.20 -21.40 11.79
N PHE A 320 -4.04 -20.09 11.72
CA PHE A 320 -4.64 -19.23 10.70
C PHE A 320 -3.61 -18.57 9.78
N VAL A 321 -2.34 -19.00 9.84
CA VAL A 321 -1.28 -18.50 8.96
C VAL A 321 -1.36 -19.19 7.60
N THR A 322 -2.38 -18.84 6.83
CA THR A 322 -2.68 -19.36 5.48
C THR A 322 -2.14 -18.47 4.36
N ASP A 323 -1.54 -17.35 4.72
CA ASP A 323 -1.01 -16.30 3.86
C ASP A 323 -0.12 -15.39 4.70
N ILE A 324 0.63 -14.52 4.04
CA ILE A 324 1.62 -13.65 4.69
C ILE A 324 0.95 -12.60 5.61
N GLU A 325 -0.25 -12.13 5.27
CA GLU A 325 -1.01 -11.20 6.10
C GLU A 325 -1.48 -11.87 7.41
N GLY A 326 -1.91 -13.14 7.32
CA GLY A 326 -2.22 -13.94 8.50
C GLY A 326 -1.00 -14.18 9.40
N PHE A 327 0.20 -14.33 8.83
CA PHE A 327 1.45 -14.39 9.60
C PHE A 327 1.68 -13.09 10.40
N TYR A 328 1.56 -11.93 9.75
CA TYR A 328 1.75 -10.63 10.42
C TYR A 328 0.73 -10.40 11.54
N CYS A 329 -0.53 -10.78 11.33
CA CYS A 329 -1.55 -10.71 12.38
C CYS A 329 -1.21 -11.62 13.57
N ALA A 330 -0.85 -12.88 13.31
CA ALA A 330 -0.52 -13.85 14.36
C ALA A 330 0.73 -13.44 15.16
N LEU A 331 1.77 -12.93 14.49
CA LEU A 331 2.99 -12.46 15.13
C LEU A 331 2.73 -11.21 15.98
N GLY A 332 1.96 -10.27 15.46
CA GLY A 332 1.53 -9.08 16.19
C GLY A 332 0.79 -9.44 17.48
N GLU A 333 -0.13 -10.41 17.41
CA GLU A 333 -0.85 -10.88 18.60
C GLU A 333 0.01 -11.66 19.58
N ALA A 334 0.97 -12.46 19.10
CA ALA A 334 1.90 -13.19 19.94
C ALA A 334 2.74 -12.23 20.81
N ILE A 335 3.15 -11.09 20.25
CA ILE A 335 4.06 -10.15 20.91
C ILE A 335 3.30 -9.13 21.75
N ASN A 336 2.25 -8.53 21.20
CA ASN A 336 1.57 -7.38 21.80
C ASN A 336 0.15 -7.69 22.32
N GLY A 337 -0.30 -8.94 22.27
CA GLY A 337 -1.63 -9.37 22.71
C GLY A 337 -2.70 -9.15 21.63
N PRO A 338 -3.99 -9.41 21.93
CA PRO A 338 -5.09 -9.28 20.98
C PRO A 338 -5.06 -7.97 20.16
N GLY A 339 -5.13 -8.07 18.83
CA GLY A 339 -5.01 -6.90 17.95
C GLY A 339 -3.64 -6.23 17.93
N GLY A 340 -2.60 -6.88 18.45
CA GLY A 340 -1.25 -6.36 18.53
C GLY A 340 -0.58 -6.22 17.16
N TYR A 341 0.33 -5.26 17.04
CA TYR A 341 1.11 -5.02 15.83
C TYR A 341 2.56 -5.49 16.00
N PHE A 342 3.12 -6.14 14.99
CA PHE A 342 4.56 -6.42 14.89
C PHE A 342 4.95 -6.62 13.42
N GLY A 343 4.70 -5.59 12.61
CA GLY A 343 4.93 -5.61 11.16
C GLY A 343 3.67 -5.93 10.35
N TRP A 344 3.72 -5.55 9.08
CA TRP A 344 2.65 -5.71 8.06
C TRP A 344 3.22 -5.87 6.64
N ASN A 345 4.55 -5.86 6.53
CA ASN A 345 5.39 -6.15 5.38
C ASN A 345 6.81 -6.45 5.89
N LEU A 346 7.73 -6.86 5.02
CA LEU A 346 9.09 -7.27 5.40
C LEU A 346 9.91 -6.15 6.03
N SER A 347 9.87 -4.93 5.47
CA SER A 347 10.61 -3.79 6.02
C SER A 347 10.12 -3.43 7.42
N ALA A 348 8.81 -3.45 7.62
CA ALA A 348 8.21 -3.18 8.92
C ALA A 348 8.50 -4.29 9.93
N LEU A 349 8.57 -5.55 9.49
CA LEU A 349 9.00 -6.67 10.34
C LEU A 349 10.45 -6.50 10.77
N ASP A 350 11.35 -6.20 9.84
CA ASP A 350 12.77 -5.93 10.10
C ASP A 350 12.94 -4.77 11.11
N ASP A 351 12.18 -3.68 10.96
CA ASP A 351 12.15 -2.59 11.93
C ASP A 351 11.62 -3.03 13.30
N CYS A 352 10.58 -3.86 13.35
CA CYS A 352 10.03 -4.39 14.61
C CYS A 352 11.05 -5.31 15.33
N LEU A 353 11.80 -6.10 14.58
CA LEU A 353 12.82 -7.02 15.09
C LEU A 353 14.02 -6.30 15.72
N ARG A 354 14.19 -5.00 15.48
CA ARG A 354 15.20 -4.14 16.13
C ARG A 354 14.76 -3.59 17.50
N GLY A 355 13.55 -3.91 17.95
CA GLY A 355 12.96 -3.45 19.21
C GLY A 355 12.25 -2.10 19.12
N ARG A 356 11.69 -1.65 20.25
CA ARG A 356 10.75 -0.52 20.46
C ARG A 356 9.32 -0.76 19.98
N TRP A 357 9.02 -2.02 19.66
CA TRP A 357 7.73 -2.44 19.12
C TRP A 357 7.08 -3.55 19.96
N GLY A 358 7.49 -3.71 21.22
CA GLY A 358 6.93 -4.67 22.18
C GLY A 358 7.90 -5.78 22.60
N ALA A 359 8.96 -6.04 21.82
CA ALA A 359 9.92 -7.10 22.06
C ALA A 359 11.37 -6.62 21.87
N MET A 360 12.21 -6.78 22.90
CA MET A 360 13.63 -6.51 22.81
C MET A 360 14.37 -7.77 22.29
N PRO A 361 15.13 -7.70 21.18
CA PRO A 361 15.96 -8.81 20.72
C PRO A 361 17.20 -9.01 21.62
N PRO A 362 17.80 -10.22 21.67
CA PRO A 362 17.28 -11.47 21.10
C PRO A 362 16.11 -12.02 21.94
N PHE A 363 15.19 -12.78 21.32
CA PHE A 363 14.10 -13.47 22.00
C PHE A 363 13.80 -14.82 21.34
N ARG A 364 12.97 -15.65 21.98
CA ARG A 364 12.53 -16.94 21.44
C ARG A 364 11.08 -16.89 20.97
N LEU A 365 10.80 -17.46 19.81
CA LEU A 365 9.46 -17.61 19.23
C LEU A 365 9.10 -19.09 19.13
N ILE A 366 8.15 -19.55 19.93
CA ILE A 366 7.54 -20.87 19.77
C ILE A 366 6.35 -20.70 18.83
N TRP A 367 6.47 -21.26 17.63
CA TRP A 367 5.45 -21.19 16.59
C TRP A 367 4.68 -22.50 16.56
N HIS A 368 3.49 -22.50 17.16
CA HIS A 368 2.59 -23.66 17.17
C HIS A 368 1.83 -23.75 15.86
N HIS A 369 1.50 -24.96 15.42
CA HIS A 369 0.76 -25.21 14.20
C HIS A 369 1.51 -24.73 12.94
N ALA A 370 2.85 -24.85 12.96
CA ALA A 370 3.71 -24.39 11.87
C ALA A 370 3.47 -25.17 10.56
N GLU A 371 2.84 -26.35 10.61
CA GLU A 371 2.43 -27.12 9.44
C GLU A 371 1.40 -26.40 8.56
N VAL A 372 0.65 -25.43 9.11
CA VAL A 372 -0.25 -24.59 8.31
C VAL A 372 0.56 -23.68 7.41
N ALA A 373 1.52 -22.94 7.99
CA ALA A 373 2.41 -22.07 7.23
C ALA A 373 3.23 -22.85 6.20
N ARG A 374 3.76 -24.04 6.55
CA ARG A 374 4.48 -24.93 5.60
C ARG A 374 3.67 -25.29 4.35
N ARG A 375 2.34 -25.36 4.46
CA ARG A 375 1.44 -25.72 3.34
C ARG A 375 1.01 -24.53 2.49
N HIS A 376 1.10 -23.31 3.02
CA HIS A 376 0.51 -22.13 2.39
C HIS A 376 1.55 -21.04 2.02
N LEU A 377 2.59 -20.88 2.83
CA LEU A 377 3.71 -19.97 2.55
C LEU A 377 4.74 -20.69 1.69
N LEU A 378 4.42 -20.83 0.41
CA LEU A 378 5.20 -21.54 -0.59
C LEU A 378 5.96 -20.56 -1.49
N PRO A 379 7.11 -20.97 -2.06
CA PRO A 379 7.82 -20.16 -3.04
C PRO A 379 6.96 -19.96 -4.29
N GLY A 380 7.19 -18.87 -5.01
CA GLY A 380 6.48 -18.54 -6.23
C GLY A 380 6.37 -17.04 -6.42
N TYR A 381 5.25 -16.61 -6.98
CA TYR A 381 4.94 -15.20 -7.18
C TYR A 381 3.55 -14.91 -6.65
N ASP A 382 3.46 -13.94 -5.76
CA ASP A 382 2.24 -13.56 -5.07
C ASP A 382 1.55 -12.39 -5.78
N ARG A 383 0.23 -12.48 -5.87
CA ARG A 383 -0.65 -11.54 -6.59
C ARG A 383 -1.87 -11.21 -5.73
N PRO A 384 -1.71 -10.60 -4.54
CA PRO A 384 -2.86 -10.21 -3.74
C PRO A 384 -3.79 -9.33 -4.58
N ALA A 385 -5.08 -9.68 -4.61
CA ALA A 385 -6.06 -9.04 -5.47
C ALA A 385 -6.38 -7.58 -5.06
N TYR A 386 -5.98 -7.17 -3.86
CA TYR A 386 -6.33 -5.87 -3.30
C TYR A 386 -5.28 -4.78 -3.58
N THR A 387 -4.05 -5.12 -3.98
CA THR A 387 -3.02 -4.12 -4.30
C THR A 387 -1.90 -4.67 -5.18
N GLN A 388 -1.49 -3.90 -6.18
CA GLN A 388 -0.26 -4.18 -6.92
C GLN A 388 1.00 -3.93 -6.09
N ARG A 389 0.94 -3.16 -4.99
CA ARG A 389 2.12 -2.85 -4.16
C ARG A 389 2.79 -4.10 -3.59
N ALA A 390 2.00 -5.13 -3.32
CA ALA A 390 2.45 -6.38 -2.74
C ALA A 390 2.63 -7.50 -3.77
N TRP A 391 2.53 -7.20 -5.08
CA TRP A 391 2.87 -8.15 -6.13
C TRP A 391 4.39 -8.28 -6.24
N GLY A 392 4.87 -9.53 -6.26
CA GLY A 392 6.29 -9.85 -6.33
C GLY A 392 6.54 -11.31 -5.95
N PRO A 393 7.81 -11.70 -5.73
CA PRO A 393 8.16 -13.00 -5.20
C PRO A 393 7.38 -13.32 -3.91
N ALA A 394 6.80 -14.52 -3.85
CA ALA A 394 6.05 -14.95 -2.67
C ALA A 394 6.99 -15.09 -1.46
N ILE A 395 6.51 -14.60 -0.32
CA ILE A 395 7.23 -14.77 0.96
C ILE A 395 6.90 -16.15 1.51
N ASP A 396 7.86 -17.06 1.40
CA ASP A 396 7.73 -18.42 1.91
C ASP A 396 8.21 -18.54 3.37
N LEU A 397 7.92 -19.69 3.99
CA LEU A 397 8.32 -19.94 5.38
C LEU A 397 9.84 -19.89 5.58
N HIS A 398 10.65 -20.37 4.63
CA HIS A 398 12.11 -20.39 4.78
C HIS A 398 12.65 -18.97 4.81
N TYR A 399 12.14 -18.10 3.92
CA TYR A 399 12.51 -16.69 3.91
C TYR A 399 12.20 -15.99 5.24
N LEU A 400 11.06 -16.29 5.87
CA LEU A 400 10.74 -15.77 7.21
C LEU A 400 11.71 -16.28 8.29
N LEU A 401 12.07 -17.56 8.24
CA LEU A 401 13.03 -18.16 9.19
C LEU A 401 14.43 -17.56 9.03
N ASP A 402 14.84 -17.23 7.81
CA ASP A 402 16.11 -16.55 7.53
C ASP A 402 16.13 -15.16 8.17
N ILE A 403 15.07 -14.36 7.99
CA ILE A 403 14.94 -13.03 8.64
C ILE A 403 15.04 -13.15 10.17
N PHE A 404 14.35 -14.11 10.77
CA PHE A 404 14.42 -14.32 12.21
C PHE A 404 15.83 -14.71 12.66
N THR A 405 16.49 -15.59 11.90
CA THR A 405 17.86 -16.04 12.20
C THR A 405 18.86 -14.88 12.11
N GLU A 406 18.79 -14.08 11.04
CA GLU A 406 19.60 -12.87 10.85
C GLU A 406 19.38 -11.85 11.98
N SER A 407 18.15 -11.80 12.50
CA SER A 407 17.77 -10.94 13.63
C SER A 407 18.05 -11.54 15.01
N SER A 408 18.77 -12.67 15.09
CA SER A 408 19.09 -13.39 16.33
C SER A 408 17.84 -13.83 17.13
N ILE A 409 16.77 -14.20 16.44
CA ILE A 409 15.55 -14.75 17.04
C ILE A 409 15.54 -16.27 16.90
N GLU A 410 15.45 -16.97 18.02
CA GLU A 410 15.34 -18.44 18.02
C GLU A 410 13.90 -18.86 17.73
N VAL A 411 13.67 -19.60 16.65
CA VAL A 411 12.34 -20.10 16.27
C VAL A 411 12.23 -21.61 16.50
N ASP A 412 11.25 -22.02 17.30
CA ASP A 412 10.89 -23.41 17.57
C ASP A 412 9.53 -23.73 16.91
N LEU A 413 9.57 -24.46 15.78
CA LEU A 413 8.39 -24.84 15.01
C LEU A 413 7.75 -26.10 15.60
N ARG A 414 6.48 -26.02 15.98
CA ARG A 414 5.71 -27.11 16.59
C ARG A 414 4.46 -27.49 15.82
#